data_AF-A0A7V8XRA0-F1
#
_entry.id   AF-A0A7V8XRA0-F1
#
_cell.length_a   1.000
_cell.length_b   1.000
_cell.length_c   1.000
_cell.angle_alpha   90.00
_cell.angle_beta   90.00
_cell.angle_gamma   90.00
#
_symmetry.space_group_name_H-M   'P 1'
#
loop_
_entity.id
_entity.type
_entity.pdbx_description
1 polymer ?
#
loop_
_entity_poly.entity_id
_entity_poly.type
_entity_poly.pdbx_seq_one_letter_code
_entity_poly.pdbx_strand_id
1 'polypeptide(L)'
;LGPVLTALMVAGRVGSGIAAELGSMMVTDQIAALRALGTDPIRKLVLPRILAGLIMVPFLTCISVAVGLLGAWLITITQLKVASGVYWNSVVLGLYVQDVWMGLIKPFFLGFAIVSIGCHVGLRTRGGTQGVGRATTNAVVASSVAVLVVNFLVTKALIFLMY
;
A
#
# COMPACT_ATOMS: atom_id res chain seq x y z
N LEU A 1 -1.53 12.86 4.61
CA LEU A 1 -2.72 11.97 4.56
C LEU A 1 -2.70 11.03 3.36
N GLY A 2 -2.47 11.52 2.13
CA GLY A 2 -2.49 10.73 0.89
C GLY A 2 -1.87 9.32 0.99
N PRO A 3 -0.56 9.19 1.30
CA PRO A 3 0.12 7.89 1.36
C PRO A 3 -0.56 6.84 2.25
N VAL A 4 -1.07 7.26 3.41
CA VAL A 4 -1.66 6.35 4.40
C VAL A 4 -3.02 5.85 3.94
N LEU A 5 -3.88 6.75 3.43
CA LEU A 5 -5.21 6.38 2.95
C LEU A 5 -5.13 5.49 1.71
N THR A 6 -4.22 5.80 0.77
CA THR A 6 -3.96 4.94 -0.39
C THR A 6 -3.46 3.56 0.06
N ALA A 7 -2.52 3.51 1.01
CA ALA A 7 -2.00 2.25 1.54
C ALA A 7 -3.07 1.39 2.23
N LEU A 8 -3.99 1.97 2.99
CA LEU A 8 -5.10 1.24 3.61
C LEU A 8 -6.06 0.65 2.56
N MET A 9 -6.36 1.39 1.49
CA MET A 9 -7.17 0.87 0.38
C MET A 9 -6.46 -0.26 -0.37
N VAL A 10 -5.15 -0.12 -0.60
CA VAL A 10 -4.32 -1.17 -1.23
C VAL A 10 -4.22 -2.41 -0.33
N ALA A 11 -4.06 -2.25 0.98
CA ALA A 11 -4.09 -3.34 1.95
C ALA A 11 -5.40 -4.14 1.87
N GLY A 12 -6.54 -3.44 1.81
CA GLY A 12 -7.86 -4.03 1.67
C GLY A 12 -8.05 -4.80 0.36
N ARG A 13 -7.67 -4.23 -0.80
CA ARG A 13 -7.94 -4.82 -2.12
C ARG A 13 -6.82 -5.73 -2.62
N VAL A 14 -5.59 -5.24 -2.63
CA VAL A 14 -4.42 -5.94 -3.19
C VAL A 14 -3.82 -6.89 -2.15
N GLY A 15 -3.69 -6.45 -0.89
CA GLY A 15 -3.18 -7.29 0.19
C GLY A 15 -4.04 -8.54 0.42
N SER A 16 -5.37 -8.37 0.47
CA SER A 16 -6.31 -9.50 0.57
C SER A 16 -6.27 -10.40 -0.66
N GLY A 17 -6.20 -9.83 -1.87
CA GLY A 17 -6.10 -10.59 -3.12
C GLY A 17 -4.85 -11.47 -3.19
N ILE A 18 -3.69 -10.93 -2.79
CA ILE A 18 -2.44 -11.69 -2.72
C ILE A 18 -2.56 -12.85 -1.73
N ALA A 19 -3.14 -12.61 -0.55
CA ALA A 19 -3.35 -13.65 0.45
C ALA A 19 -4.33 -14.72 -0.02
N ALA A 20 -5.40 -14.34 -0.73
CA ALA A 20 -6.39 -15.26 -1.29
C ALA A 20 -5.76 -16.19 -2.34
N GLU A 21 -4.99 -15.61 -3.26
CA GLU A 21 -4.37 -16.33 -4.37
C GLU A 21 -3.31 -17.32 -3.86
N LEU A 22 -2.39 -16.86 -3.00
CA LEU A 22 -1.38 -17.73 -2.40
C LEU A 22 -1.99 -18.76 -1.45
N GLY A 23 -3.04 -18.38 -0.71
CA GLY A 23 -3.78 -19.30 0.15
C GLY A 23 -4.46 -20.41 -0.64
N SER A 24 -5.05 -20.09 -1.80
CA SER A 24 -5.62 -21.08 -2.73
C SER A 24 -4.54 -22.02 -3.27
N MET A 25 -3.40 -21.48 -3.71
CA MET A 25 -2.25 -22.28 -4.17
C MET A 25 -1.66 -23.17 -3.07
N MET A 26 -1.71 -22.72 -1.81
CA MET A 26 -1.27 -23.53 -0.65
C MET A 26 -2.23 -24.69 -0.38
N VAL A 27 -3.54 -24.43 -0.40
CA VAL A 27 -4.57 -25.43 -0.08
C VAL A 27 -4.73 -26.48 -1.19
N THR A 28 -4.39 -26.12 -2.43
CA THR A 28 -4.40 -27.02 -3.59
C THR A 28 -3.05 -27.71 -3.83
N ASP A 29 -2.12 -27.65 -2.87
CA ASP A 29 -0.78 -28.24 -2.94
C ASP A 29 0.09 -27.79 -4.13
N GLN A 30 -0.29 -26.73 -4.85
CA GLN A 30 0.47 -26.19 -5.98
C GLN A 30 1.87 -25.70 -5.56
N ILE A 31 1.99 -25.17 -4.34
CA ILE A 31 3.28 -24.73 -3.79
C ILE A 31 4.19 -25.91 -3.44
N ALA A 32 3.62 -27.04 -3.00
CA ALA A 32 4.37 -28.27 -2.79
C ALA A 32 4.82 -28.86 -4.15
N ALA A 33 3.96 -28.82 -5.17
CA ALA A 33 4.32 -29.24 -6.52
C ALA A 33 5.48 -28.40 -7.10
N LEU A 34 5.48 -27.07 -6.91
CA LEU A 34 6.59 -26.21 -7.31
C LEU A 34 7.92 -26.61 -6.65
N ARG A 35 7.89 -26.95 -5.35
CA ARG A 35 9.07 -27.42 -4.63
C ARG A 35 9.55 -28.79 -5.13
N ALA A 36 8.63 -29.70 -5.45
CA ALA A 36 8.95 -31.01 -6.02
C ALA A 36 9.62 -30.88 -7.40
N LEU A 37 9.27 -29.85 -8.17
CA LEU A 37 9.90 -29.49 -9.45
C LEU A 37 11.23 -28.73 -9.29
N GLY A 38 11.78 -28.64 -8.07
CA GLY A 38 13.04 -27.94 -7.78
C GLY A 38 12.97 -26.41 -7.88
N THR A 39 11.76 -25.83 -7.98
CA THR A 39 11.58 -24.39 -8.12
C THR A 39 11.31 -23.74 -6.76
N ASP A 40 12.07 -22.69 -6.41
CA ASP A 40 11.85 -21.93 -5.18
C ASP A 40 10.57 -21.07 -5.29
N PRO A 41 9.51 -21.34 -4.48
CA PRO A 41 8.27 -20.59 -4.53
C PRO A 41 8.44 -19.12 -4.08
N ILE A 42 9.43 -18.81 -3.24
CA ILE A 42 9.65 -17.43 -2.78
C ILE A 42 10.14 -16.57 -3.95
N ARG A 43 11.16 -17.04 -4.67
CA ARG A 43 11.67 -16.35 -5.86
C ARG A 43 10.61 -16.24 -6.96
N LYS A 44 9.81 -17.29 -7.17
CA LYS A 44 8.85 -17.32 -8.28
C LYS A 44 7.54 -16.57 -8.02
N LEU A 45 7.03 -16.60 -6.77
CA LEU A 45 5.72 -16.02 -6.45
C LEU A 45 5.83 -14.72 -5.65
N VAL A 46 6.74 -14.64 -4.67
CA VAL A 46 6.78 -13.54 -3.70
C VAL A 46 7.58 -12.36 -4.24
N LEU A 47 8.79 -12.59 -4.75
CA LEU A 47 9.67 -11.55 -5.26
C LEU A 47 9.02 -10.63 -6.33
N PRO A 48 8.38 -11.16 -7.39
CA PRO A 48 7.76 -10.30 -8.40
C PRO A 48 6.60 -9.46 -7.83
N ARG A 49 5.85 -10.01 -6.85
CA ARG A 49 4.77 -9.26 -6.18
C ARG A 49 5.33 -8.12 -5.34
N ILE A 50 6.43 -8.34 -4.62
CA ILE A 50 7.07 -7.31 -3.80
C ILE A 50 7.55 -6.17 -4.71
N LEU A 51 8.22 -6.48 -5.82
CA LEU A 51 8.66 -5.48 -6.79
C LEU A 51 7.48 -4.70 -7.38
N ALA A 52 6.39 -5.39 -7.74
CA ALA A 52 5.18 -4.76 -8.22
C ALA A 52 4.57 -3.81 -7.16
N GLY A 53 4.49 -4.23 -5.90
CA GLY A 53 3.99 -3.39 -4.81
C GLY A 53 4.87 -2.18 -4.53
N LEU A 54 6.19 -2.36 -4.59
CA LEU A 54 7.16 -1.30 -4.38
C LEU A 54 7.03 -0.17 -5.40
N ILE A 55 6.72 -0.50 -6.66
CA ILE A 55 6.60 0.45 -7.77
C ILE A 55 5.17 1.01 -7.87
N MET A 56 4.15 0.18 -7.71
CA MET A 56 2.76 0.59 -7.95
C MET A 56 2.18 1.44 -6.82
N VAL A 57 2.55 1.20 -5.56
CA VAL A 57 2.02 1.96 -4.43
C VAL A 57 2.43 3.44 -4.43
N PRO A 58 3.68 3.84 -4.73
CA PRO A 58 4.00 5.26 -4.91
C PRO A 58 3.24 5.88 -6.09
N PHE A 59 3.11 5.16 -7.21
CA PHE A 59 2.37 5.66 -8.36
C PHE A 59 0.88 5.91 -8.04
N LEU A 60 0.23 4.95 -7.36
CA LEU A 60 -1.15 5.10 -6.89
C LEU A 60 -1.30 6.25 -5.88
N THR A 61 -0.28 6.48 -5.06
CA THR A 61 -0.30 7.59 -4.09
C THR A 61 -0.27 8.94 -4.81
N CYS A 62 0.57 9.09 -5.85
CA CYS A 62 0.61 10.32 -6.67
C CYS A 62 -0.77 10.62 -7.28
N ILE A 63 -1.43 9.60 -7.83
CA ILE A 63 -2.79 9.72 -8.38
C ILE A 63 -3.77 10.13 -7.28
N SER A 64 -3.72 9.49 -6.11
CA SER A 64 -4.61 9.79 -4.99
C SER A 64 -4.46 11.23 -4.50
N VAL A 65 -3.23 11.77 -4.47
CA VAL A 65 -2.97 13.16 -4.08
C VAL A 65 -3.46 14.13 -5.16
N ALA A 66 -3.22 13.83 -6.45
CA ALA A 66 -3.70 14.67 -7.55
C ALA A 66 -5.23 14.78 -7.56
N VAL A 67 -5.93 13.65 -7.43
CA VAL A 67 -7.41 13.63 -7.34
C VAL A 67 -7.89 14.37 -6.08
N GLY A 68 -7.19 14.23 -4.95
CA GLY A 68 -7.49 14.98 -3.73
C GLY A 68 -7.37 16.50 -3.91
N LEU A 69 -6.32 16.97 -4.59
CA LEU A 69 -6.11 18.38 -4.92
C LEU A 69 -7.19 18.93 -5.86
N LEU A 70 -7.60 18.14 -6.86
CA LEU A 70 -8.68 18.50 -7.77
C LEU A 70 -10.04 18.56 -7.06
N GLY A 71 -10.32 17.61 -6.17
CA GLY A 71 -11.53 17.60 -5.36
C GLY A 71 -11.62 18.81 -4.42
N ALA A 72 -10.52 19.15 -3.76
CA ALA A 72 -10.43 20.34 -2.91
C ALA A 72 -10.61 21.64 -3.72
N TRP A 73 -10.03 21.73 -4.92
CA TRP A 73 -10.21 22.86 -5.82
C TRP A 73 -11.68 23.04 -6.24
N LEU A 74 -12.36 21.95 -6.62
CA LEU A 74 -13.77 21.99 -7.04
C LEU A 74 -14.68 22.51 -5.91
N ILE A 75 -14.49 22.02 -4.69
CA ILE A 75 -15.28 22.45 -3.52
C ILE A 75 -14.98 23.93 -3.19
N THR A 76 -13.72 24.34 -3.29
CA THR A 76 -13.29 25.72 -3.01
C THR A 76 -13.95 26.74 -3.93
N ILE A 77 -14.09 26.42 -5.21
CA ILE A 77 -14.76 27.30 -6.18
C ILE A 77 -16.28 27.27 -6.01
N THR A 78 -16.87 26.08 -5.85
CA THR A 78 -18.33 25.93 -5.88
C THR A 78 -19.01 26.35 -4.57
N GLN A 79 -18.48 25.91 -3.43
CA GLN A 79 -19.09 26.13 -2.11
C GLN A 79 -18.54 27.38 -1.43
N LEU A 80 -17.21 27.55 -1.43
CA LEU A 80 -16.53 28.65 -0.71
C LEU A 80 -16.43 29.93 -1.55
N LYS A 81 -16.75 29.88 -2.85
CA LYS A 81 -16.70 31.01 -3.80
C LYS A 81 -15.36 31.75 -3.81
N VAL A 82 -14.27 31.05 -3.51
CA VAL A 82 -12.92 31.61 -3.57
C VAL A 82 -12.39 31.53 -5.00
N ALA A 83 -11.69 32.58 -5.43
CA ALA A 83 -11.10 32.62 -6.77
C ALA A 83 -10.05 31.51 -6.95
N SER A 84 -10.08 30.86 -8.13
CA SER A 84 -9.15 29.77 -8.48
C SER A 84 -7.67 30.12 -8.25
N GLY A 85 -7.29 31.37 -8.60
CA GLY A 85 -5.92 31.85 -8.42
C GLY A 85 -5.47 31.88 -6.95
N VAL A 86 -6.38 32.19 -6.03
CA VAL A 86 -6.07 32.24 -4.59
C VAL A 86 -5.82 30.84 -4.04
N TYR A 87 -6.61 29.85 -4.47
CA TYR A 87 -6.41 28.46 -4.07
C TYR A 87 -5.03 27.94 -4.50
N TRP A 88 -4.70 28.07 -5.80
CA TRP A 88 -3.42 27.56 -6.31
C TRP A 88 -2.22 28.29 -5.72
N ASN A 89 -2.32 29.61 -5.52
CA ASN A 89 -1.27 30.37 -4.85
C ASN A 89 -1.05 29.89 -3.40
N SER A 90 -2.14 29.65 -2.65
CA SER A 90 -2.07 29.12 -1.28
C SER A 90 -1.45 27.72 -1.22
N VAL A 91 -1.78 26.85 -2.19
CA VAL A 91 -1.20 25.50 -2.29
C VAL A 91 0.31 25.59 -2.54
N VAL A 92 0.75 26.44 -3.46
CA VAL A 92 2.19 26.59 -3.77
C VAL A 92 2.97 27.22 -2.61
N LEU A 93 2.42 28.25 -1.95
CA LEU A 93 3.06 28.89 -0.80
C LEU A 93 3.12 27.99 0.44
N GLY A 94 2.16 27.08 0.60
CA GLY A 94 2.12 26.15 1.73
C GLY A 94 2.92 24.87 1.53
N LEU A 95 3.48 24.64 0.33
CA LEU A 95 4.22 23.42 -0.01
C LEU A 95 5.72 23.63 0.15
N TYR A 96 6.33 22.91 1.08
CA TYR A 96 7.78 22.82 1.15
C TYR A 96 8.28 21.66 0.28
N VAL A 97 9.50 21.80 -0.27
CA VAL A 97 10.13 20.73 -1.06
C VAL A 97 10.27 19.45 -0.25
N GLN A 98 10.48 19.56 1.07
CA GLN A 98 10.55 18.43 1.99
C GLN A 98 9.24 17.62 2.02
N ASP A 99 8.09 18.26 1.91
CA ASP A 99 6.78 17.58 1.93
C ASP A 99 6.59 16.68 0.71
N VAL A 100 7.09 17.10 -0.45
CA VAL A 100 7.04 16.32 -1.70
C VAL A 100 7.89 15.05 -1.57
N TRP A 101 9.13 15.19 -1.09
CA TRP A 101 10.01 14.05 -0.86
C TRP A 101 9.45 13.08 0.19
N MET A 102 8.94 13.59 1.31
CA MET A 102 8.28 12.77 2.31
C MET A 102 7.04 12.05 1.78
N GLY A 103 6.28 12.71 0.89
CA GLY A 103 5.12 12.14 0.22
C GLY A 103 5.46 11.01 -0.74
N LEU A 104 6.61 11.09 -1.42
CA LEU A 104 7.07 10.10 -2.39
C LEU A 104 7.76 8.89 -1.74
N ILE A 105 8.57 9.10 -0.70
CA ILE A 105 9.37 8.04 -0.09
C ILE A 105 8.51 7.09 0.76
N LYS A 106 7.54 7.62 1.53
CA LYS A 106 6.69 6.81 2.42
C LYS A 106 5.96 5.65 1.72
N PRO A 107 5.29 5.86 0.57
CA PRO A 107 4.61 4.80 -0.17
C PRO A 107 5.45 3.58 -0.53
N PHE A 108 6.76 3.74 -0.75
CA PHE A 108 7.66 2.60 -1.03
C PHE A 108 7.68 1.61 0.14
N PHE A 109 7.88 2.12 1.36
CA PHE A 109 7.88 1.30 2.57
C PHE A 109 6.51 0.69 2.87
N LEU A 110 5.43 1.46 2.64
CA LEU A 110 4.07 0.97 2.83
C LEU A 110 3.74 -0.15 1.84
N GLY A 111 4.10 -0.01 0.57
CA GLY A 111 3.88 -1.02 -0.46
C GLY A 111 4.66 -2.31 -0.18
N PHE A 112 5.91 -2.19 0.26
CA PHE A 112 6.70 -3.33 0.71
C PHE A 112 6.02 -4.06 1.87
N ALA A 113 5.63 -3.34 2.93
CA ALA A 113 5.00 -3.93 4.11
C ALA A 113 3.70 -4.67 3.76
N ILE A 114 2.82 -4.07 2.95
CA ILE A 114 1.53 -4.67 2.57
C ILE A 114 1.75 -5.99 1.82
N VAL A 115 2.62 -5.99 0.81
CA VAL A 115 2.85 -7.19 0.00
C VAL A 115 3.55 -8.29 0.79
N SER A 116 4.55 -7.94 1.58
CA SER A 116 5.24 -8.92 2.43
C SER A 116 4.29 -9.60 3.41
N ILE A 117 3.37 -8.85 4.03
CA ILE A 117 2.37 -9.40 4.94
C ILE A 117 1.36 -10.27 4.20
N GLY A 118 0.84 -9.82 3.04
CA GLY A 118 -0.07 -10.61 2.22
C GLY A 118 0.53 -11.94 1.78
N CYS A 119 1.80 -11.92 1.35
CA CYS A 119 2.55 -13.12 0.98
C CYS A 119 2.77 -14.06 2.17
N HIS A 120 3.16 -13.50 3.33
CA HIS A 120 3.43 -14.29 4.53
C HIS A 120 2.20 -15.00 5.07
N VAL A 121 1.06 -14.29 5.13
CA VAL A 121 -0.20 -14.86 5.58
C VAL A 121 -0.74 -15.88 4.58
N GLY A 122 -0.68 -15.56 3.28
CA GLY A 122 -1.12 -16.47 2.20
C GLY A 122 -0.37 -17.81 2.20
N LEU A 123 0.97 -17.78 2.31
CA LEU A 123 1.81 -18.99 2.34
C LEU A 123 1.67 -19.83 3.62
N ARG A 124 1.05 -19.30 4.67
CA ARG A 124 0.78 -20.01 5.94
C ARG A 124 -0.65 -20.49 6.08
N THR A 125 -1.47 -20.34 5.03
CA THR A 125 -2.87 -20.75 5.03
C THR A 125 -3.01 -22.26 5.25
N ARG A 126 -3.96 -22.66 6.10
CA ARG A 126 -4.31 -24.06 6.39
C ARG A 126 -5.82 -24.19 6.57
N GLY A 127 -6.35 -25.41 6.41
CA GLY A 127 -7.76 -25.70 6.69
C GLY A 127 -8.70 -25.42 5.52
N GLY A 128 -8.28 -25.69 4.28
CA GLY A 128 -9.18 -25.64 3.14
C GLY A 128 -9.59 -24.23 2.72
N THR A 129 -10.72 -24.14 2.02
CA THR A 129 -11.31 -22.88 1.54
C THR A 129 -11.68 -21.91 2.66
N GLN A 130 -12.13 -22.41 3.82
CA GLN A 130 -12.37 -21.57 5.00
C GLN A 130 -11.06 -20.94 5.53
N GLY A 131 -9.96 -21.70 5.46
CA GLY A 131 -8.62 -21.20 5.77
C GLY A 131 -8.25 -19.98 4.94
N VAL A 132 -8.55 -20.00 3.64
CA VAL A 132 -8.28 -18.89 2.72
C VAL A 132 -9.03 -17.64 3.14
N GLY A 133 -10.33 -17.73 3.47
CA GLY A 133 -11.11 -16.59 3.97
C GLY A 133 -10.60 -16.00 5.30
N ARG A 134 -10.09 -16.85 6.20
CA ARG A 134 -9.43 -16.37 7.43
C ARG A 134 -8.10 -15.69 7.12
N ALA A 135 -7.31 -16.24 6.20
CA ALA A 135 -6.04 -15.67 5.78
C ALA A 135 -6.22 -14.30 5.12
N THR A 136 -7.23 -14.11 4.27
CA THR A 136 -7.52 -12.80 3.66
C THR A 136 -7.88 -11.75 4.69
N THR A 137 -8.75 -12.09 5.65
CA THR A 137 -9.15 -11.19 6.73
C THR A 137 -7.95 -10.81 7.60
N ASN A 138 -7.15 -11.80 7.99
CA ASN A 138 -5.93 -11.57 8.77
C ASN A 138 -4.91 -10.73 8.02
N ALA A 139 -4.78 -10.92 6.70
CA ALA A 139 -3.89 -10.11 5.88
C ALA A 139 -4.32 -8.63 5.89
N VAL A 140 -5.60 -8.32 5.77
CA VAL A 140 -6.11 -6.93 5.83
C VAL A 140 -5.85 -6.31 7.20
N VAL A 141 -6.18 -7.00 8.29
CA VAL A 141 -5.98 -6.48 9.65
C VAL A 141 -4.49 -6.26 9.94
N ALA A 142 -3.66 -7.27 9.68
CA ALA A 142 -2.23 -7.19 9.94
C ALA A 142 -1.53 -6.12 9.09
N SER A 143 -1.88 -6.03 7.79
CA SER A 143 -1.33 -4.99 6.91
C SER A 143 -1.81 -3.59 7.30
N SER A 144 -3.06 -3.42 7.76
CA SER A 144 -3.55 -2.11 8.22
C SER A 144 -2.81 -1.63 9.47
N VAL A 145 -2.60 -2.51 10.45
CA VAL A 145 -1.81 -2.20 11.65
C VAL A 145 -0.36 -1.89 11.27
N ALA A 146 0.24 -2.70 10.39
CA ALA A 146 1.61 -2.47 9.94
C ALA A 146 1.76 -1.16 9.17
N VAL A 147 0.79 -0.77 8.32
CA VAL A 147 0.79 0.52 7.62
C VAL A 147 0.82 1.68 8.62
N LEU A 148 0.03 1.62 9.70
CA LEU A 148 0.04 2.67 10.73
C LEU A 148 1.38 2.74 11.48
N VAL A 149 1.92 1.60 11.89
CA VAL A 149 3.21 1.51 12.60
C VAL A 149 4.37 1.97 11.71
N VAL A 150 4.47 1.44 10.49
CA VAL A 150 5.51 1.81 9.52
C VAL A 150 5.38 3.29 9.17
N ASN A 151 4.17 3.80 8.97
CA ASN A 151 3.97 5.23 8.72
C ASN A 151 4.50 6.10 9.86
N PHE A 152 4.25 5.74 11.12
CA PHE A 152 4.78 6.48 12.27
C PHE A 152 6.31 6.47 12.28
N LEU A 153 6.92 5.29 12.14
CA LEU A 153 8.38 5.14 12.15
C LEU A 153 9.05 5.90 11.01
N VAL A 154 8.56 5.74 9.78
CA VAL A 154 9.12 6.42 8.60
C VAL A 154 8.91 7.93 8.69
N THR A 155 7.76 8.39 9.23
CA THR A 155 7.53 9.83 9.44
C THR A 155 8.52 10.41 10.45
N LYS A 156 8.73 9.73 11.59
CA LYS A 156 9.71 10.17 12.60
C LYS A 156 11.13 10.20 12.04
N ALA A 157 11.52 9.15 11.31
CA ALA A 157 12.84 9.08 10.69
C ALA A 157 13.06 10.19 9.64
N LEU A 158 12.07 10.45 8.77
CA LEU A 158 12.18 11.49 7.75
C LEU A 158 12.20 12.90 8.36
N ILE A 159 11.42 13.16 9.41
CA ILE A 159 11.45 14.46 10.08
C ILE A 159 12.83 14.68 10.68
N PHE A 160 13.36 13.71 11.43
CA PHE A 160 14.70 13.81 12.02
C PHE A 160 15.83 14.00 10.99
N LEU A 161 15.66 13.47 9.77
CA LEU A 161 16.69 13.58 8.71
C LEU A 161 16.60 14.91 7.94
N MET A 162 15.39 15.45 7.75
CA MET A 162 15.14 16.57 6.84
C MET A 162 14.88 17.92 7.54
N TYR A 163 14.66 17.90 8.86
CA TYR A 163 14.45 19.04 9.75
C TYR A 163 15.34 18.90 10.98
#